data_AF-Q7U996-F1
#
_entry.id   AF-Q7U996-F1
#
_cell.length_a   1.000
_cell.length_b   1.000
_cell.length_c   1.000
_cell.angle_alpha   90.00
_cell.angle_beta   90.00
_cell.angle_gamma   90.00
#
_symmetry.space_group_name_H-M   'P 1'
#
loop_
_entity.id
_entity.type
_entity.pdbx_description
1 polymer ?
#
loop_
_entity_poly.entity_id
_entity_poly.type
_entity_poly.pdbx_seq_one_letter_code
_entity_poly.pdbx_strand_id
1 'polypeptide(L)'
;MLARPHPCLGWLHCQPQDSRRLLDRQLTHRDHVLEADPSFSGMPASFVEETWVDWLPKAVAQPFYRDQLTAHVAELERQISNLSREIELQSGGLLDQRDAAVDLRQRLKHLLETS
;
A
#
# COMPACT_ATOMS: atom_id res chain seq x y z
N MET A 1 -17.48 -23.61 -4.10
CA MET A 1 -16.65 -22.76 -5.00
C MET A 1 -15.67 -22.02 -4.12
N LEU A 2 -14.37 -22.10 -4.41
CA LEU A 2 -13.32 -21.36 -3.68
C LEU A 2 -13.48 -19.87 -3.96
N ALA A 3 -13.45 -19.03 -2.92
CA ALA A 3 -13.49 -17.57 -3.07
C ALA A 3 -12.24 -17.12 -3.84
N ARG A 4 -12.41 -16.23 -4.83
CA ARG A 4 -11.30 -15.71 -5.65
C ARG A 4 -10.93 -14.30 -5.20
N PRO A 5 -9.65 -13.91 -5.23
CA PRO A 5 -9.26 -12.55 -4.89
C PRO A 5 -9.82 -11.54 -5.90
N HIS A 6 -10.09 -10.32 -5.42
CA HIS A 6 -10.51 -9.20 -6.24
C HIS A 6 -9.37 -8.80 -7.20
N PRO A 7 -9.65 -8.55 -8.49
CA PRO A 7 -8.59 -8.31 -9.48
C PRO A 7 -7.66 -7.12 -9.16
N CYS A 8 -8.22 -6.04 -8.60
CA CYS A 8 -7.45 -4.87 -8.15
C CYS A 8 -7.00 -4.96 -6.68
N LEU A 9 -7.70 -5.73 -5.84
CA LEU A 9 -7.51 -5.76 -4.39
C LEU A 9 -7.15 -7.18 -4.00
N GLY A 10 -5.96 -7.65 -4.39
CA GLY A 10 -5.57 -9.06 -4.34
C GLY A 10 -5.68 -9.75 -2.97
N TRP A 11 -5.81 -8.99 -1.88
CA TRP A 11 -6.06 -9.48 -0.52
C TRP A 11 -7.55 -9.70 -0.20
N LEU A 12 -8.46 -9.05 -0.91
CA LEU A 12 -9.91 -9.11 -0.70
C LEU A 12 -10.50 -10.27 -1.48
N HIS A 13 -11.07 -11.26 -0.80
CA HIS A 13 -11.73 -12.38 -1.47
C HIS A 13 -13.17 -12.03 -1.81
N CYS A 14 -13.58 -12.37 -3.02
CA CYS A 14 -14.91 -12.13 -3.57
C CYS A 14 -15.77 -13.37 -3.49
N GLN A 15 -17.07 -13.15 -3.25
CA GLN A 15 -18.07 -14.18 -3.45
C GLN A 15 -18.10 -14.62 -4.92
N PRO A 16 -18.48 -15.88 -5.23
CA PRO A 16 -18.42 -16.38 -6.59
C PRO A 16 -19.18 -15.54 -7.62
N GLN A 17 -20.33 -14.95 -7.26
CA GLN A 17 -21.11 -14.10 -8.16
C GLN A 17 -20.41 -12.78 -8.46
N ASP A 18 -19.89 -12.12 -7.42
CA ASP A 18 -19.18 -10.85 -7.58
C ASP A 18 -17.87 -11.02 -8.32
N SER A 19 -17.15 -12.12 -8.08
CA SER A 19 -15.91 -12.43 -8.79
C SER A 19 -16.10 -12.53 -10.30
N ARG A 20 -17.24 -13.06 -10.77
CA ARG A 20 -17.57 -13.13 -12.19
C ARG A 20 -17.87 -11.74 -12.75
N ARG A 21 -18.73 -10.98 -12.06
CA ARG A 21 -19.12 -9.62 -12.47
C ARG A 21 -17.92 -8.68 -12.55
N LEU A 22 -17.00 -8.77 -11.59
CA LEU A 22 -15.78 -7.97 -11.56
C LEU A 22 -14.85 -8.33 -12.72
N LEU A 23 -14.71 -9.61 -13.04
CA LEU A 23 -13.92 -10.04 -14.19
C LEU A 23 -14.53 -9.53 -15.50
N ASP A 24 -15.85 -9.68 -15.68
CA ASP A 24 -16.54 -9.19 -16.88
C ASP A 24 -16.36 -7.68 -17.04
N ARG A 25 -16.53 -6.90 -15.95
CA ARG A 25 -16.25 -5.46 -15.94
C ARG A 25 -14.81 -5.16 -16.31
N GLN A 26 -13.84 -5.82 -15.67
CA GLN A 26 -12.42 -5.62 -15.96
C GLN A 26 -12.10 -5.83 -17.45
N LEU A 27 -12.68 -6.86 -18.07
CA LEU A 27 -12.52 -7.12 -19.50
C LEU A 27 -13.11 -5.98 -20.34
N THR A 28 -14.30 -5.48 -19.99
CA THR A 28 -14.89 -4.32 -20.66
C THR A 28 -13.99 -3.07 -20.60
N HIS A 29 -13.44 -2.74 -19.43
CA HIS A 29 -12.51 -1.61 -19.31
C HIS A 29 -11.23 -1.84 -20.10
N ARG A 30 -10.70 -3.06 -20.08
CA ARG A 30 -9.49 -3.42 -20.83
C ARG A 30 -9.72 -3.22 -22.32
N ASP A 31 -10.84 -3.72 -22.84
CA ASP A 31 -11.16 -3.66 -24.26
C ASP A 31 -11.31 -2.19 -24.71
N HIS A 32 -11.97 -1.34 -23.92
CA HIS A 32 -12.05 0.10 -24.19
C HIS A 32 -10.68 0.80 -24.20
N VAL A 33 -9.76 0.42 -23.30
CA VAL A 33 -8.41 1.01 -23.30
C VAL A 33 -7.59 0.51 -24.49
N LEU A 34 -7.72 -0.76 -24.86
CA LEU A 34 -7.04 -1.34 -26.03
C LEU A 34 -7.52 -0.76 -27.36
N GLU A 35 -8.79 -0.35 -27.45
CA GLU A 35 -9.31 0.40 -28.61
C GLU A 35 -8.61 1.74 -28.78
N ALA A 36 -8.28 2.44 -27.68
CA ALA A 36 -7.59 3.73 -27.70
C ALA A 36 -6.06 3.58 -27.86
N ASP A 37 -5.47 2.57 -27.22
CA ASP A 37 -4.05 2.24 -27.28
C ASP A 37 -3.86 0.71 -27.39
N PRO A 38 -3.64 0.18 -28.60
CA PRO A 38 -3.44 -1.26 -28.81
C PRO A 38 -2.21 -1.85 -28.09
N SER A 39 -1.27 -1.02 -27.64
CA SER A 39 -0.08 -1.45 -26.90
C SER A 39 -0.28 -1.46 -25.38
N PHE A 40 -1.48 -1.09 -24.92
CA PHE A 40 -1.78 -1.01 -23.50
C PHE A 40 -1.56 -2.35 -22.79
N SER A 41 -0.93 -2.26 -21.61
CA SER A 41 -0.66 -3.38 -20.73
C SER A 41 -0.91 -2.98 -19.29
N GLY A 42 -1.37 -3.93 -18.47
CA GLY A 42 -1.67 -3.72 -17.06
C GLY A 42 -3.16 -3.54 -16.77
N MET A 43 -3.45 -2.99 -15.59
CA MET A 43 -4.81 -2.79 -15.11
C MET A 43 -5.36 -1.43 -15.58
N PRO A 44 -6.53 -1.38 -16.24
CA PRO A 44 -7.16 -0.12 -16.62
C PRO A 44 -7.40 0.78 -15.41
N ALA A 45 -6.95 2.03 -15.47
CA ALA A 45 -7.13 2.99 -14.37
C ALA A 45 -8.62 3.24 -14.05
N SER A 46 -9.48 3.25 -15.07
CA SER A 46 -10.93 3.40 -14.90
C SER A 46 -11.56 2.25 -14.12
N PHE A 47 -11.06 1.03 -14.26
CA PHE A 47 -11.53 -0.12 -13.46
C PHE A 47 -11.09 0.00 -11.99
N VAL A 48 -9.87 0.49 -11.74
CA VAL A 48 -9.39 0.77 -10.39
C VAL A 48 -10.25 1.85 -9.74
N GLU A 49 -10.50 2.94 -10.45
CA GLU A 49 -11.35 4.03 -9.96
C GLU A 49 -12.78 3.56 -9.65
N GLU A 50 -13.42 2.83 -10.57
CA GLU A 50 -14.76 2.27 -10.35
C GLU A 50 -14.79 1.33 -9.14
N THR A 51 -13.72 0.55 -8.94
CA THR A 51 -13.59 -0.33 -7.77
C THR A 51 -13.71 0.48 -6.47
N TRP A 52 -12.99 1.60 -6.36
CA TRP A 52 -12.96 2.40 -5.13
C TRP A 52 -14.19 3.29 -4.95
N VAL A 53 -14.69 3.86 -6.04
CA VAL A 53 -15.76 4.87 -6.00
C VAL A 53 -17.15 4.24 -6.00
N ASP A 54 -17.35 3.13 -6.72
CA ASP A 54 -18.67 2.52 -6.89
C ASP A 54 -18.79 1.14 -6.24
N TRP A 55 -17.92 0.20 -6.62
CA TRP A 55 -18.10 -1.20 -6.24
C TRP A 55 -17.85 -1.44 -4.76
N LEU A 56 -16.70 -1.01 -4.23
CA LEU A 56 -16.28 -1.29 -2.87
C LEU A 56 -17.25 -0.71 -1.84
N PRO A 57 -17.71 0.57 -1.91
CA PRO A 57 -18.67 1.10 -0.95
C PRO A 57 -19.96 0.30 -0.86
N LYS A 58 -20.45 -0.23 -2.00
CA LYS A 58 -21.61 -1.12 -2.04
C LYS A 58 -21.30 -2.50 -1.45
N ALA A 59 -20.12 -3.03 -1.73
CA ALA A 59 -19.67 -4.32 -1.21
C ALA A 59 -19.53 -4.31 0.32
N VAL A 60 -19.00 -3.23 0.91
CA VAL A 60 -18.83 -3.08 2.38
C VAL A 60 -20.15 -3.18 3.15
N ALA A 61 -21.29 -2.90 2.51
CA ALA A 61 -22.60 -3.10 3.14
C ALA A 61 -22.88 -4.58 3.49
N GLN A 62 -22.19 -5.53 2.85
CA GLN A 62 -22.30 -6.95 3.16
C GLN A 62 -21.27 -7.35 4.23
N PRO A 63 -21.68 -8.12 5.27
CA PRO A 63 -20.78 -8.55 6.34
C PRO A 63 -19.51 -9.26 5.83
N PHE A 64 -19.66 -10.12 4.82
CA PHE A 64 -18.55 -10.89 4.23
C PHE A 64 -17.38 -10.02 3.75
N TYR A 65 -17.66 -8.86 3.15
CA TYR A 65 -16.62 -7.93 2.72
C TYR A 65 -16.16 -7.04 3.87
N ARG A 66 -17.09 -6.59 4.70
CA ARG A 66 -16.81 -5.76 5.87
C ARG A 66 -15.78 -6.40 6.80
N ASP A 67 -15.96 -7.67 7.12
CA ASP A 67 -15.07 -8.40 8.04
C ASP A 67 -13.64 -8.50 7.49
N GLN A 68 -13.50 -8.76 6.18
CA GLN A 68 -12.19 -8.78 5.52
C GLN A 68 -11.53 -7.41 5.51
N LEU A 69 -12.29 -6.34 5.27
CA LEU A 69 -11.78 -4.97 5.32
C LEU A 69 -11.33 -4.60 6.73
N THR A 70 -12.13 -4.93 7.75
CA THR A 70 -11.77 -4.69 9.15
C THR A 70 -10.48 -5.43 9.53
N ALA A 71 -10.35 -6.70 9.13
CA ALA A 71 -9.14 -7.47 9.37
C ALA A 71 -7.92 -6.86 8.65
N HIS A 72 -8.10 -6.42 7.41
CA HIS A 72 -7.01 -5.82 6.64
C HIS A 72 -6.59 -4.45 7.19
N VAL A 73 -7.53 -3.62 7.64
CA VAL A 73 -7.23 -2.36 8.33
C VAL A 73 -6.40 -2.62 9.59
N ALA A 74 -6.80 -3.56 10.44
CA ALA A 74 -6.04 -3.89 11.65
C ALA A 74 -4.61 -4.38 11.34
N GLU A 75 -4.46 -5.16 10.26
CA GLU A 75 -3.14 -5.60 9.80
C GLU A 75 -2.29 -4.42 9.29
N LEU A 76 -2.87 -3.49 8.53
CA LEU A 76 -2.18 -2.28 8.08
C LEU A 76 -1.78 -1.37 9.24
N GLU A 77 -2.65 -1.19 10.24
CA GLU A 77 -2.33 -0.42 11.46
C GLU A 77 -1.13 -1.02 12.21
N ARG A 78 -1.10 -2.36 12.33
CA ARG A 78 0.04 -3.08 12.93
C ARG A 78 1.32 -2.89 12.13
N GLN A 79 1.25 -2.97 10.81
CA GLN A 79 2.40 -2.74 9.92
C GLN A 79 2.93 -1.30 10.06
N ILE A 80 2.03 -0.31 10.04
CA ILE A 80 2.38 1.10 10.22
C ILE A 80 3.07 1.30 11.57
N SER A 81 2.51 0.77 12.66
CA SER A 81 3.09 0.90 14.00
C SER A 81 4.51 0.31 14.09
N ASN A 82 4.73 -0.86 13.48
CA ASN A 82 6.05 -1.47 13.44
C ASN A 82 7.05 -0.61 12.65
N LEU A 83 6.65 -0.13 11.47
CA LEU A 83 7.49 0.73 10.63
C LEU A 83 7.85 2.04 11.35
N SER A 84 6.88 2.68 12.03
CA SER A 84 7.14 3.88 12.82
C SER A 84 8.19 3.64 13.90
N ARG A 85 8.08 2.52 14.64
CA ARG A 85 9.07 2.17 15.67
C ARG A 85 10.46 1.91 15.07
N GLU A 86 10.53 1.24 13.93
CA GLU A 86 11.81 1.00 13.23
C GLU A 86 12.46 2.31 12.78
N ILE A 87 11.67 3.24 12.24
CA ILE A 87 12.14 4.57 11.85
C ILE A 87 12.68 5.33 13.05
N GLU A 88 11.96 5.32 14.18
CA GLU A 88 12.40 5.99 15.41
C GLU A 88 13.73 5.44 15.93
N LEU A 89 13.88 4.11 15.97
CA LEU A 89 15.12 3.45 16.40
C LEU A 89 16.30 3.80 15.49
N GLN A 90 16.09 3.73 14.17
CA GLN A 90 17.13 4.08 13.20
C GLN A 90 17.51 5.57 13.29
N SER A 91 16.52 6.45 13.42
CA SER A 91 16.73 7.88 13.58
C SER A 91 17.52 8.19 14.84
N GLY A 92 17.19 7.55 15.98
CA GLY A 92 17.96 7.67 17.22
C GLY A 92 19.43 7.29 17.05
N GLY A 93 19.70 6.11 16.46
CA GLY A 93 21.08 5.67 16.20
C GLY A 93 21.86 6.60 15.28
N LEU A 94 21.22 7.17 14.26
CA LEU A 94 21.85 8.16 13.37
C LEU A 94 22.13 9.49 14.08
N LEU A 95 21.25 9.93 14.99
CA LEU A 95 21.46 11.13 15.79
C LEU A 95 22.65 10.95 16.75
N ASP A 96 22.74 9.81 17.43
CA ASP A 96 23.87 9.49 18.31
C ASP A 96 25.21 9.47 17.56
N GLN A 97 25.22 8.88 16.35
CA GLN A 97 26.41 8.86 15.49
C GLN A 97 26.81 10.27 15.04
N ARG A 98 25.84 11.10 14.66
CA ARG A 98 26.08 12.51 14.30
C ARG A 98 26.71 13.26 15.47
N ASP A 99 26.16 13.10 16.68
CA ASP A 99 26.60 13.83 17.86
C ASP A 99 28.03 13.40 18.26
N ALA A 100 28.32 12.10 18.23
CA ALA A 100 29.68 11.60 18.42
C ALA A 100 30.69 12.16 17.39
N ALA A 101 30.29 12.28 16.12
CA ALA A 101 31.12 12.88 15.08
C ALA A 101 31.33 14.39 15.28
N VAL A 102 30.29 15.11 15.73
CA VAL A 102 30.38 16.54 16.08
C VAL A 102 31.35 16.76 17.23
N ASP A 103 31.25 15.96 18.29
CA ASP A 103 32.13 16.02 19.46
C ASP A 103 33.60 15.76 19.08
N LEU A 104 33.84 14.68 18.32
CA LEU A 104 35.19 14.36 17.86
C LEU A 104 35.77 15.49 17.00
N ARG A 105 34.98 16.04 16.07
CA ARG A 105 35.39 17.17 15.23
C ARG A 105 35.76 18.39 16.09
N GLN A 106 34.98 18.72 17.11
CA GLN A 106 35.26 19.85 18.00
C GLN A 106 36.58 19.66 18.77
N ARG A 107 36.82 18.46 19.33
CA ARG A 107 38.06 18.13 20.02
C ARG A 107 39.28 18.26 19.12
N LEU A 108 39.20 17.74 17.90
CA LEU A 108 40.27 17.83 16.91
C LEU A 108 40.55 19.28 16.50
N LYS A 109 39.50 20.09 16.29
CA LYS A 109 39.67 21.53 16.00
C LYS A 109 40.38 22.26 17.14
N HIS A 110 39.95 22.04 18.37
CA HIS A 110 40.56 22.69 19.52
C HIS A 110 42.05 22.35 19.67
N LEU A 111 42.41 21.08 19.45
CA LEU A 111 43.81 20.65 19.42
C LEU A 111 44.63 21.41 18.36
N LEU A 112 44.11 21.55 17.15
CA LEU A 112 44.79 22.27 16.07
C LEU A 112 44.91 23.78 16.34
N GLU A 113 43.98 24.37 17.08
CA GLU A 113 44.02 25.79 17.46
C GLU A 113 44.97 26.09 18.63
N THR A 114 45.28 25.08 19.44
CA THR A 114 46.18 25.16 20.60
C THR A 114 47.59 24.61 20.35
N SER A 115 47.83 24.06 19.17
CA SER A 115 49.15 23.62 18.66
C SER A 115 49.82 24.72 17.85
#